data_AF-A0A3E0PHE6-F1
#
_entry.id   AF-A0A3E0PHE6-F1
#
_cell.length_a   1.000
_cell.length_b   1.000
_cell.length_c   1.000
_cell.angle_alpha   90.00
_cell.angle_beta   90.00
_cell.angle_gamma   90.00
#
_symmetry.space_group_name_H-M   'P 1'
#
loop_
_entity.id
_entity.type
_entity.pdbx_description
1 polymer ?
#
loop_
_entity_poly.entity_id
_entity_poly.type
_entity_poly.pdbx_seq_one_letter_code
_entity_poly.pdbx_strand_id
1 'polypeptide(L)'
;MGDFRTRRRSRPSPRGRAAMTEPQNRKQVQGDEAAPSPGTQRRWISRDLQIDLGIFFGIILVMGVLLLPLIQSGHTPSYRSMCKSDMRQLGVALAVYHDTFGCFPPAYIADQNGVPMHSWRVLILPYFEDEECHRLYEQYDLNEPWDGPNNSKLAMEMPYPYGCSYDQSESNTSFVAVIGDQTAWAGTSTRSIQQITDGTSKTISVIEVKDSGIRWTEPRDLTLAEASRPINSVSSTAISSLHGDGAHALLCDGSVRFLTKELPPETLRAMLTANGGEPIEDPY
;
A
#
# COMPACT_ATOMS: atom_id res chain seq x y z
N MET A 1 10.27 38.51 35.88
CA MET A 1 9.50 39.78 35.82
C MET A 1 8.18 39.51 35.12
N GLY A 2 6.97 39.68 35.65
CA GLY A 2 6.39 39.92 36.98
C GLY A 2 4.94 39.39 36.87
N ASP A 3 4.48 38.52 37.77
CA ASP A 3 3.72 38.82 39.00
C ASP A 3 2.60 39.87 38.85
N PHE A 4 1.35 39.41 38.96
CA PHE A 4 0.21 40.25 39.35
C PHE A 4 -0.69 39.50 40.33
N ARG A 5 -0.34 39.67 41.61
CA ARG A 5 -1.20 39.45 42.76
C ARG A 5 -2.16 40.64 42.97
N THR A 6 -3.24 40.32 43.69
CA THR A 6 -4.04 41.15 44.61
C THR A 6 -5.28 41.88 44.07
N ARG A 7 -6.44 41.64 44.70
CA ARG A 7 -6.88 42.45 45.85
C ARG A 7 -7.98 41.78 46.69
N ARG A 8 -7.67 41.69 47.99
CA ARG A 8 -8.60 41.57 49.13
C ARG A 8 -9.30 42.91 49.40
N ARG A 9 -10.42 42.85 50.14
CA ARG A 9 -10.86 43.66 51.32
C ARG A 9 -12.38 43.93 51.22
N SER A 10 -13.27 43.96 52.22
CA SER A 10 -13.38 43.64 53.65
C SER A 10 -14.23 44.74 54.33
N ARG A 11 -15.47 44.40 54.79
CA ARG A 11 -16.30 45.00 55.90
C ARG A 11 -16.67 46.50 55.81
N PRO A 12 -17.61 47.10 56.61
CA PRO A 12 -18.30 46.65 57.84
C PRO A 12 -19.84 46.95 57.97
N SER A 13 -20.37 46.56 59.15
CA SER A 13 -21.69 46.73 59.85
C SER A 13 -22.16 48.21 60.05
N PRO A 14 -23.21 48.64 60.83
CA PRO A 14 -24.14 47.95 61.76
C PRO A 14 -25.61 48.50 62.00
N ARG A 15 -26.36 47.78 62.88
CA ARG A 15 -27.22 48.24 64.01
C ARG A 15 -28.70 48.69 63.88
N GLY A 16 -29.50 48.08 64.77
CA GLY A 16 -30.62 48.65 65.56
C GLY A 16 -31.84 47.72 65.60
N ARG A 17 -32.55 47.41 66.70
CA ARG A 17 -32.48 47.75 68.13
C ARG A 17 -33.49 46.82 68.87
N ALA A 18 -33.31 46.69 70.20
CA ALA A 18 -34.11 46.08 71.31
C ALA A 18 -35.66 45.98 71.14
N ALA A 19 -36.47 45.21 71.91
CA ALA A 19 -36.41 44.71 73.30
C ALA A 19 -37.49 43.59 73.49
N MET A 20 -37.25 42.54 74.27
CA MET A 20 -37.74 42.30 75.66
C MET A 20 -39.22 41.87 75.79
N THR A 21 -39.47 40.59 76.14
CA THR A 21 -40.32 40.09 77.26
C THR A 21 -40.40 38.55 77.28
N GLU A 22 -39.98 37.94 78.39
CA GLU A 22 -40.26 36.57 78.89
C GLU A 22 -41.71 36.46 79.45
N PRO A 23 -42.21 35.33 80.03
CA PRO A 23 -41.86 33.90 79.92
C PRO A 23 -43.11 32.96 79.78
N GLN A 24 -42.87 31.63 79.80
CA GLN A 24 -43.68 30.55 80.41
C GLN A 24 -44.08 29.36 79.51
N ASN A 25 -43.32 28.27 79.70
CA ASN A 25 -43.78 26.92 80.07
C ASN A 25 -44.86 26.22 79.20
N ARG A 26 -44.43 25.31 78.30
CA ARG A 26 -45.22 24.15 77.92
C ARG A 26 -44.35 22.96 77.49
N LYS A 27 -44.19 22.02 78.43
CA LYS A 27 -44.03 20.56 78.28
C LYS A 27 -43.12 20.04 77.14
N GLN A 28 -42.02 19.41 77.55
CA GLN A 28 -41.32 18.38 76.77
C GLN A 28 -42.33 17.38 76.18
N VAL A 29 -42.32 17.24 74.86
CA VAL A 29 -42.73 16.03 74.15
C VAL A 29 -41.53 15.61 73.32
N GLN A 30 -40.83 14.61 73.83
CA GLN A 30 -39.78 13.91 73.12
C GLN A 30 -40.44 13.11 72.00
N GLY A 31 -40.32 13.60 70.78
CA GLY A 31 -40.66 12.86 69.57
C GLY A 31 -39.41 12.17 69.07
N ASP A 32 -39.36 10.85 69.20
CA ASP A 32 -38.34 10.00 68.58
C ASP A 32 -38.47 10.08 67.05
N GLU A 33 -37.64 10.89 66.42
CA GLU A 33 -37.48 10.89 64.96
C GLU A 33 -36.55 9.72 64.60
N ALA A 34 -37.15 8.56 64.35
CA ALA A 34 -36.45 7.37 63.90
C ALA A 34 -35.83 7.60 62.51
N ALA A 35 -34.52 7.41 62.40
CA ALA A 35 -33.80 7.37 61.13
C ALA A 35 -34.40 6.31 60.18
N PRO A 36 -34.48 6.55 58.86
CA PRO A 36 -35.02 5.58 57.93
C PRO A 36 -34.14 4.32 57.89
N SER A 37 -34.78 3.16 57.97
CA SER A 37 -34.14 1.84 58.01
C SER A 37 -33.52 1.46 56.64
N PRO A 38 -32.29 0.90 56.60
CA PRO A 38 -31.52 0.64 55.37
C PRO A 38 -31.95 -0.67 54.68
N GLY A 39 -33.25 -0.91 54.52
CA GLY A 39 -33.78 -2.20 54.07
C GLY A 39 -34.34 -2.24 52.65
N THR A 40 -34.83 -1.11 52.12
CA THR A 40 -35.77 -1.15 50.98
C THR A 40 -35.19 -0.62 49.67
N GLN A 41 -34.02 0.04 49.68
CA GLN A 41 -33.42 0.62 48.48
C GLN A 41 -32.60 -0.36 47.62
N ARG A 42 -32.16 -1.49 48.19
CA ARG A 42 -31.28 -2.45 47.48
C ARG A 42 -31.99 -3.29 46.42
N ARG A 43 -33.32 -3.45 46.49
CA ARG A 43 -34.07 -4.37 45.62
C ARG A 43 -34.56 -3.77 44.29
N TRP A 44 -34.60 -2.44 44.20
CA TRP A 44 -35.07 -1.71 43.01
C TRP A 44 -33.92 -1.51 42.02
N ILE A 45 -32.74 -1.09 42.51
CA ILE A 45 -31.52 -0.90 41.70
C ILE A 45 -31.06 -2.22 41.04
N SER A 46 -31.27 -3.37 41.69
CA SER A 46 -30.85 -4.67 41.17
C SER A 46 -31.69 -5.20 40.01
N ARG A 47 -32.98 -4.80 39.90
CA ARG A 47 -33.86 -5.26 38.81
C ARG A 47 -33.67 -4.43 37.55
N ASP A 48 -33.50 -3.12 37.70
CA ASP A 48 -33.30 -2.22 36.56
C ASP A 48 -31.94 -2.49 35.89
N LEU A 49 -30.88 -2.69 36.68
CA LEU A 49 -29.55 -3.06 36.16
C LEU A 49 -29.53 -4.42 35.44
N GLN A 50 -30.36 -5.38 35.88
CA GLN A 50 -30.49 -6.70 35.23
C GLN A 50 -31.18 -6.61 33.87
N ILE A 51 -32.19 -5.74 33.74
CA ILE A 51 -32.90 -5.49 32.49
C ILE A 51 -31.98 -4.78 31.50
N ASP A 52 -31.30 -3.71 31.93
CA ASP A 52 -30.38 -2.94 31.09
C ASP A 52 -29.22 -3.80 30.58
N LEU A 53 -28.65 -4.64 31.45
CA LEU A 53 -27.60 -5.59 31.08
C LEU A 53 -28.12 -6.65 30.10
N GLY A 54 -29.35 -7.13 30.28
CA GLY A 54 -29.99 -8.08 29.37
C GLY A 54 -30.24 -7.50 27.98
N ILE A 55 -30.72 -6.24 27.90
CA ILE A 55 -30.90 -5.53 26.63
C ILE A 55 -29.55 -5.32 25.94
N PHE A 56 -28.52 -4.93 26.68
CA PHE A 56 -27.17 -4.75 26.15
C PHE A 56 -26.62 -6.03 25.51
N PHE A 57 -26.71 -7.17 26.20
CA PHE A 57 -26.30 -8.46 25.64
C PHE A 57 -27.17 -8.89 24.46
N GLY A 58 -28.48 -8.61 24.50
CA GLY A 58 -29.40 -8.86 23.40
C GLY A 58 -29.03 -8.06 22.14
N ILE A 59 -28.69 -6.77 22.29
CA ILE A 59 -28.22 -5.92 21.19
C ILE A 59 -26.92 -6.47 20.62
N ILE A 60 -25.94 -6.82 21.47
CA ILE A 60 -24.66 -7.39 21.00
C ILE A 60 -24.89 -8.70 20.22
N LEU A 61 -25.78 -9.57 20.71
CA LEU A 61 -26.07 -10.85 20.05
C LEU A 61 -26.74 -10.64 18.69
N VAL A 62 -27.72 -9.73 18.61
CA VAL A 62 -28.39 -9.37 17.34
C VAL A 62 -27.40 -8.72 16.38
N MET A 63 -26.56 -7.80 16.85
CA MET A 63 -25.54 -7.15 16.04
C MET A 63 -24.51 -8.17 15.52
N GLY A 64 -24.10 -9.14 16.34
CA GLY A 64 -23.23 -10.25 15.92
C GLY A 64 -23.87 -11.13 14.83
N VAL A 65 -25.15 -11.48 14.98
CA VAL A 65 -25.91 -12.25 13.97
C VAL A 65 -26.09 -11.48 12.66
N LEU A 66 -26.29 -10.16 12.72
CA LEU A 66 -26.41 -9.31 11.54
C LEU A 66 -25.07 -9.05 10.83
N LEU A 67 -23.95 -9.11 11.54
CA LEU A 67 -22.60 -8.92 10.97
C LEU A 67 -21.99 -10.22 10.41
N LEU A 68 -22.46 -11.40 10.84
CA LEU A 68 -22.04 -12.71 10.33
C LEU A 68 -22.09 -12.86 8.79
N PRO A 69 -23.16 -12.45 8.06
CA PRO A 69 -23.18 -12.55 6.60
C PRO A 69 -22.23 -11.56 5.91
N LEU A 70 -21.87 -10.44 6.54
CA LEU A 70 -20.88 -9.50 5.99
C LEU A 70 -19.47 -10.08 6.00
N ILE A 71 -19.14 -10.88 7.02
CA ILE A 71 -17.82 -11.53 7.16
C ILE A 71 -17.65 -12.69 6.15
N GLN A 72 -18.76 -13.20 5.60
CA GLN A 72 -18.77 -14.28 4.60
C GLN A 72 -18.73 -13.77 3.15
N SER A 73 -18.56 -12.46 2.94
CA SER A 73 -18.28 -11.89 1.62
C SER A 73 -16.83 -12.21 1.21
N GLY A 74 -16.50 -13.50 1.17
CA GLY A 74 -15.31 -14.04 0.55
C GLY A 74 -15.44 -13.86 -0.95
N HIS A 75 -15.14 -12.66 -1.43
CA HIS A 75 -14.92 -12.45 -2.85
C HIS A 75 -13.77 -13.38 -3.26
N THR A 76 -13.99 -14.24 -4.26
CA THR A 76 -12.88 -14.93 -4.90
C THR A 76 -11.94 -13.85 -5.44
N PRO A 77 -10.65 -13.82 -5.02
CA PRO A 77 -9.74 -12.84 -5.55
C PRO A 77 -9.67 -13.01 -7.05
N SER A 78 -9.98 -11.95 -7.80
CA SER A 78 -9.67 -11.92 -9.21
C SER A 78 -8.15 -11.82 -9.32
N TYR A 79 -7.48 -12.94 -9.57
CA TYR A 79 -6.01 -12.97 -9.73
C TYR A 79 -5.51 -11.90 -10.71
N ARG A 80 -6.27 -11.63 -11.78
CA ARG A 80 -6.00 -10.54 -12.72
C ARG A 80 -5.99 -9.17 -12.04
N SER A 81 -6.96 -8.90 -11.16
CA SER A 81 -7.02 -7.66 -10.39
C SER A 81 -5.87 -7.54 -9.39
N MET A 82 -5.44 -8.66 -8.81
CA MET A 82 -4.27 -8.72 -7.93
C MET A 82 -2.98 -8.41 -8.70
N CYS A 83 -2.68 -9.13 -9.79
CA CYS A 83 -1.48 -8.87 -10.59
C CYS A 83 -1.44 -7.44 -11.15
N LYS A 84 -2.61 -6.88 -11.51
CA LYS A 84 -2.74 -5.46 -11.84
C LYS A 84 -2.37 -4.54 -10.67
N SER A 85 -2.71 -4.90 -9.44
CA SER A 85 -2.35 -4.14 -8.24
C SER A 85 -0.86 -4.25 -7.93
N ASP A 86 -0.28 -5.44 -8.07
CA ASP A 86 1.16 -5.71 -7.88
C ASP A 86 1.99 -4.82 -8.82
N MET A 87 1.63 -4.81 -10.11
CA MET A 87 2.27 -3.96 -11.11
C MET A 87 2.04 -2.46 -10.88
N ARG A 88 0.95 -2.04 -10.22
CA ARG A 88 0.75 -0.64 -9.82
C ARG A 88 1.70 -0.23 -8.70
N GLN A 89 1.96 -1.10 -7.73
CA GLN A 89 2.94 -0.82 -6.67
C GLN A 89 4.34 -0.60 -7.28
N LEU A 90 4.70 -1.41 -8.27
CA LEU A 90 5.91 -1.22 -9.07
C LEU A 90 5.94 0.15 -9.77
N GLY A 91 4.82 0.56 -10.38
CA GLY A 91 4.68 1.88 -11.01
C GLY A 91 4.84 3.05 -10.03
N VAL A 92 4.34 2.91 -8.79
CA VAL A 92 4.55 3.91 -7.74
C VAL A 92 6.03 4.03 -7.38
N ALA A 93 6.72 2.92 -7.13
CA ALA A 93 8.15 2.93 -6.82
C ALA A 93 8.99 3.57 -7.96
N LEU A 94 8.65 3.26 -9.22
CA LEU A 94 9.28 3.87 -10.39
C LEU A 94 9.00 5.38 -10.48
N ALA A 95 7.81 5.83 -10.13
CA ALA A 95 7.46 7.25 -10.11
C ALA A 95 8.23 8.01 -9.02
N VAL A 96 8.40 7.43 -7.82
CA VAL A 96 9.20 8.05 -6.74
C VAL A 96 10.69 8.08 -7.13
N TYR A 97 11.21 7.01 -7.74
CA TYR A 97 12.56 7.01 -8.30
C TYR A 97 12.72 8.13 -9.35
N HIS A 98 11.77 8.27 -10.28
CA HIS A 98 11.78 9.31 -11.30
C HIS A 98 11.74 10.71 -10.69
N ASP A 99 10.92 10.96 -9.67
CA ASP A 99 10.88 12.25 -8.95
C ASP A 99 12.25 12.58 -8.31
N THR A 100 12.93 11.57 -7.79
CA THR A 100 14.24 11.71 -7.12
C THR A 100 15.38 11.96 -8.10
N PHE A 101 15.42 11.26 -9.24
CA PHE A 101 16.55 11.27 -10.18
C PHE A 101 16.27 11.95 -11.52
N GLY A 102 15.04 12.41 -11.76
CA GLY A 102 14.58 13.00 -13.03
C GLY A 102 14.48 12.03 -14.21
N CYS A 103 14.76 10.74 -14.00
CA CYS A 103 14.78 9.71 -15.03
C CYS A 103 14.37 8.35 -14.48
N PHE A 104 13.91 7.47 -15.37
CA PHE A 104 13.77 6.05 -15.06
C PHE A 104 15.15 5.45 -14.73
N PRO A 105 15.20 4.39 -13.89
CA PRO A 105 16.45 3.70 -13.63
C PRO A 105 17.04 3.17 -14.95
N PRO A 106 18.37 3.03 -15.05
CA PRO A 106 18.94 2.23 -16.12
C PRO A 106 18.44 0.79 -15.96
N ALA A 107 18.34 0.04 -17.06
CA ALA A 107 17.94 -1.38 -17.01
C ALA A 107 18.88 -2.19 -16.10
N TYR A 108 20.16 -1.83 -16.12
CA TYR A 108 21.15 -2.35 -15.19
C TYR A 108 22.31 -1.37 -15.01
N ILE A 109 23.00 -1.48 -13.88
CA ILE A 109 24.33 -0.89 -13.67
C ILE A 109 25.36 -1.92 -14.11
N ALA A 110 26.35 -1.48 -14.88
CA ALA A 110 27.46 -2.30 -15.34
C ALA A 110 28.76 -1.91 -14.63
N ASP A 111 29.71 -2.85 -14.56
CA ASP A 111 31.08 -2.54 -14.16
C ASP A 111 31.84 -1.77 -15.25
N GLN A 112 33.10 -1.41 -14.97
CA GLN A 112 33.98 -0.73 -15.93
C GLN A 112 34.24 -1.51 -17.23
N ASN A 113 33.99 -2.82 -17.25
CA ASN A 113 34.14 -3.68 -18.42
C ASN A 113 32.80 -3.88 -19.15
N GLY A 114 31.71 -3.25 -18.71
CA GLY A 114 30.38 -3.41 -19.26
C GLY A 114 29.66 -4.67 -18.81
N VAL A 115 30.16 -5.39 -17.79
CA VAL A 115 29.51 -6.57 -17.23
C VAL A 115 28.33 -6.11 -16.36
N PRO A 116 27.09 -6.58 -16.61
CA PRO A 116 25.94 -6.22 -15.79
C PRO A 116 26.14 -6.66 -14.32
N MET A 117 26.07 -5.70 -13.39
CA MET A 117 26.24 -5.92 -11.96
C MET A 117 24.91 -5.92 -11.20
N HIS A 118 24.03 -4.94 -11.48
CA HIS A 118 22.82 -4.73 -10.67
C HIS A 118 21.60 -4.47 -11.53
N SER A 119 20.50 -5.16 -11.25
CA SER A 119 19.21 -4.96 -11.91
C SER A 119 18.55 -3.65 -11.47
N TRP A 120 17.79 -3.02 -12.36
CA TRP A 120 16.88 -1.92 -12.03
C TRP A 120 15.95 -2.25 -10.85
N ARG A 121 15.55 -3.52 -10.72
CA ARG A 121 14.73 -4.01 -9.60
C ARG A 121 15.41 -3.78 -8.25
N VAL A 122 16.72 -3.98 -8.15
CA VAL A 122 17.43 -3.72 -6.89
C VAL A 122 17.45 -2.21 -6.60
N LEU A 123 17.63 -1.38 -7.63
CA LEU A 123 17.72 0.09 -7.49
C LEU A 123 16.43 0.72 -6.98
N ILE A 124 15.28 0.12 -7.27
CA ILE A 124 13.98 0.67 -6.88
C ILE A 124 13.47 0.16 -5.53
N LEU A 125 14.14 -0.82 -4.90
CA LEU A 125 13.71 -1.39 -3.61
C LEU A 125 13.45 -0.33 -2.52
N PRO A 126 14.29 0.70 -2.32
CA PRO A 126 14.06 1.70 -1.28
C PRO A 126 12.84 2.59 -1.51
N TYR A 127 12.27 2.55 -2.71
CA TYR A 127 11.16 3.41 -3.14
C TYR A 127 9.81 2.71 -3.04
N PHE A 128 9.78 1.46 -2.56
CA PHE A 128 8.56 0.83 -2.10
C PHE A 128 8.22 1.30 -0.68
N GLU A 129 6.94 1.46 -0.38
CA GLU A 129 6.43 1.68 0.98
C GLU A 129 6.28 0.33 1.73
N ASP A 130 7.32 -0.49 1.71
CA ASP A 130 7.31 -1.87 2.22
C ASP A 130 8.59 -2.20 2.98
N GLU A 131 8.47 -2.57 4.27
CA GLU A 131 9.62 -2.82 5.15
C GLU A 131 10.53 -3.95 4.66
N GLU A 132 9.96 -4.96 4.00
CA GLU A 132 10.73 -6.10 3.48
C GLU A 132 11.62 -5.67 2.30
N CYS A 133 11.11 -4.84 1.39
CA CYS A 133 11.89 -4.25 0.30
C CYS A 133 13.08 -3.44 0.83
N HIS A 134 12.87 -2.62 1.89
CA HIS A 134 13.94 -1.85 2.53
C HIS A 134 14.99 -2.77 3.16
N ARG A 135 14.56 -3.79 3.91
CA ARG A 135 15.44 -4.79 4.51
C ARG A 135 16.31 -5.49 3.45
N LEU A 136 15.71 -5.91 2.33
CA LEU A 136 16.43 -6.57 1.24
C LEU A 136 17.47 -5.65 0.61
N TYR A 137 17.14 -4.37 0.45
CA TYR A 137 18.09 -3.39 -0.06
C TYR A 137 19.28 -3.17 0.89
N GLU A 138 19.04 -3.07 2.19
CA GLU A 138 20.10 -2.91 3.20
C GLU A 138 21.06 -4.12 3.26
N GLN A 139 20.55 -5.32 2.97
CA GLN A 139 21.35 -6.55 2.94
C GLN A 139 22.11 -6.75 1.63
N TYR A 140 21.67 -6.12 0.55
CA TYR A 140 22.27 -6.24 -0.77
C TYR A 140 23.57 -5.43 -0.85
N ASP A 141 24.67 -6.06 -1.27
CA ASP A 141 25.97 -5.40 -1.41
C ASP A 141 26.18 -4.90 -2.84
N LEU A 142 26.14 -3.57 -3.02
CA LEU A 142 26.37 -2.90 -4.31
C LEU A 142 27.83 -2.95 -4.79
N ASN A 143 28.76 -3.47 -3.99
CA ASN A 143 30.17 -3.63 -4.39
C ASN A 143 30.46 -5.00 -5.01
N GLU A 144 29.48 -5.91 -5.04
CA GLU A 144 29.61 -7.24 -5.66
C GLU A 144 28.51 -7.46 -6.71
N PRO A 145 28.73 -8.32 -7.72
CA PRO A 145 27.69 -8.59 -8.71
C PRO A 145 26.45 -9.24 -8.08
N TRP A 146 25.32 -9.19 -8.77
CA TRP A 146 24.04 -9.77 -8.33
C TRP A 146 24.09 -11.26 -8.00
N ASP A 147 24.99 -12.03 -8.62
CA ASP A 147 25.24 -13.44 -8.38
C ASP A 147 26.47 -13.70 -7.49
N GLY A 148 26.99 -12.65 -6.86
CA GLY A 148 28.07 -12.68 -5.89
C GLY A 148 27.74 -13.49 -4.63
N PRO A 149 28.75 -13.79 -3.80
CA PRO A 149 28.60 -14.68 -2.66
C PRO A 149 27.64 -14.18 -1.57
N ASN A 150 27.34 -12.88 -1.49
CA ASN A 150 26.35 -12.33 -0.56
C ASN A 150 24.98 -12.15 -1.22
N ASN A 151 24.92 -11.52 -2.39
CA ASN A 151 23.71 -11.20 -3.13
C ASN A 151 22.98 -12.45 -3.61
N SER A 152 23.70 -13.53 -3.96
CA SER A 152 23.09 -14.81 -4.34
C SER A 152 22.27 -15.45 -3.22
N LYS A 153 22.52 -15.10 -1.95
CA LYS A 153 21.73 -15.59 -0.80
C LYS A 153 20.33 -14.99 -0.78
N LEU A 154 20.16 -13.78 -1.30
CA LEU A 154 18.89 -13.05 -1.36
C LEU A 154 18.01 -13.49 -2.54
N ALA A 155 18.54 -14.31 -3.46
CA ALA A 155 17.84 -14.69 -4.69
C ALA A 155 16.52 -15.46 -4.46
N MET A 156 16.35 -16.07 -3.28
CA MET A 156 15.13 -16.82 -2.90
C MET A 156 14.17 -15.99 -2.03
N GLU A 157 14.48 -14.72 -1.79
CA GLU A 157 13.65 -13.78 -1.03
C GLU A 157 13.05 -12.74 -1.98
N MET A 158 12.31 -13.19 -3.00
CA MET A 158 11.74 -12.26 -3.97
C MET A 158 10.67 -11.37 -3.33
N PRO A 159 10.81 -10.02 -3.43
CA PRO A 159 9.76 -9.10 -3.02
C PRO A 159 8.44 -9.38 -3.75
N TYR A 160 7.33 -9.36 -2.99
CA TYR A 160 5.99 -9.57 -3.53
C TYR A 160 5.64 -8.67 -4.75
N PRO A 161 6.02 -7.37 -4.81
CA PRO A 161 5.71 -6.53 -5.96
C PRO A 161 6.37 -6.92 -7.29
N TYR A 162 7.29 -7.90 -7.31
CA TYR A 162 7.96 -8.39 -8.54
C TYR A 162 7.31 -9.62 -9.17
N GLY A 163 6.38 -10.27 -8.46
CA GLY A 163 5.64 -11.42 -8.97
C GLY A 163 4.20 -11.05 -9.35
N CYS A 164 3.63 -11.77 -10.31
CA CYS A 164 2.18 -11.81 -10.44
C CYS A 164 1.63 -12.73 -9.35
N SER A 165 0.69 -12.28 -8.54
CA SER A 165 -0.01 -13.09 -7.52
C SER A 165 -0.56 -14.45 -8.00
N TYR A 166 -0.72 -14.67 -9.32
CA TYR A 166 -1.10 -15.97 -9.87
C TYR A 166 0.08 -16.88 -10.20
N ASP A 167 1.24 -16.30 -10.51
CA ASP A 167 2.51 -16.99 -10.79
C ASP A 167 3.37 -16.98 -9.51
N GLN A 168 3.22 -18.01 -8.68
CA GLN A 168 3.81 -18.08 -7.35
C GLN A 168 5.27 -18.57 -7.41
N SER A 169 6.17 -17.72 -7.91
CA SER A 169 7.61 -17.93 -7.78
C SER A 169 8.16 -17.29 -6.50
N GLU A 170 9.12 -17.95 -5.86
CA GLU A 170 9.86 -17.39 -4.71
C GLU A 170 11.14 -16.65 -5.13
N SER A 171 11.53 -16.76 -6.41
CA SER A 171 12.83 -16.25 -6.89
C SER A 171 12.78 -15.57 -8.25
N ASN A 172 11.90 -16.02 -9.14
CA ASN A 172 11.83 -15.50 -10.50
C ASN A 172 10.74 -14.44 -10.62
N THR A 173 11.12 -13.28 -11.13
CA THR A 173 10.20 -12.15 -11.35
C THR A 173 9.22 -12.44 -12.47
N SER A 174 7.95 -12.07 -12.31
CA SER A 174 6.99 -12.05 -13.43
C SER A 174 7.02 -10.73 -14.18
N PHE A 175 7.57 -9.67 -13.59
CA PHE A 175 7.62 -8.35 -14.20
C PHE A 175 9.02 -8.03 -14.74
N VAL A 176 9.06 -7.70 -16.03
CA VAL A 176 10.32 -7.48 -16.77
C VAL A 176 10.25 -6.22 -17.61
N ALA A 177 11.34 -5.47 -17.63
CA ALA A 177 11.48 -4.32 -18.50
C ALA A 177 11.61 -4.77 -19.96
N VAL A 178 11.28 -3.87 -20.89
CA VAL A 178 11.60 -4.06 -22.31
C VAL A 178 12.80 -3.20 -22.64
N ILE A 179 13.94 -3.83 -22.93
CA ILE A 179 15.22 -3.15 -23.12
C ILE A 179 15.54 -2.92 -24.60
N GLY A 180 16.08 -1.75 -24.89
CA GLY A 180 16.57 -1.36 -26.22
C GLY A 180 16.72 0.15 -26.35
N ASP A 181 17.52 0.59 -27.32
CA ASP A 181 17.83 2.01 -27.50
C ASP A 181 16.60 2.89 -27.74
N GLN A 182 15.51 2.33 -28.25
CA GLN A 182 14.25 3.03 -28.49
C GLN A 182 13.22 2.85 -27.37
N THR A 183 13.46 2.01 -26.36
CA THR A 183 12.47 1.69 -25.32
C THR A 183 12.64 2.61 -24.11
N ALA A 184 11.70 2.56 -23.15
CA ALA A 184 11.87 3.28 -21.87
C ALA A 184 13.19 2.92 -21.14
N TRP A 185 13.74 1.74 -21.41
CA TRP A 185 14.91 1.16 -20.75
C TRP A 185 16.08 1.00 -21.72
N ALA A 186 16.87 2.06 -21.90
CA ALA A 186 17.97 2.14 -22.86
C ALA A 186 19.28 1.47 -22.35
N GLY A 187 19.18 0.26 -21.82
CA GLY A 187 20.31 -0.49 -21.27
C GLY A 187 20.95 0.20 -20.07
N THR A 188 22.21 0.59 -20.18
CA THR A 188 22.94 1.34 -19.14
C THR A 188 22.61 2.84 -19.15
N SER A 189 21.95 3.35 -20.19
CA SER A 189 21.50 4.74 -20.27
C SER A 189 20.13 4.90 -19.60
N THR A 190 19.88 6.08 -19.04
CA THR A 190 18.60 6.43 -18.44
C THR A 190 17.73 7.22 -19.41
N ARG A 191 16.42 7.23 -19.15
CA ARG A 191 15.45 8.02 -19.91
C ARG A 191 14.54 8.80 -18.98
N SER A 192 14.40 10.09 -19.22
CA SER A 192 13.40 10.92 -18.55
C SER A 192 12.04 10.81 -19.24
N ILE A 193 10.97 11.11 -18.51
CA ILE A 193 9.61 11.22 -19.05
C ILE A 193 9.56 12.18 -20.25
N GLN A 194 10.33 13.26 -20.24
CA GLN A 194 10.38 14.25 -21.32
C GLN A 194 10.96 13.69 -22.62
N GLN A 195 11.77 12.62 -22.54
CA GLN A 195 12.35 11.93 -23.69
C GLN A 195 11.43 10.85 -24.27
N ILE A 196 10.25 10.63 -23.66
CA ILE A 196 9.22 9.71 -24.17
C ILE A 196 8.29 10.50 -25.09
N THR A 197 8.73 10.68 -26.33
CA THR A 197 8.04 11.50 -27.34
C THR A 197 6.82 10.83 -27.93
N ASP A 198 6.72 9.49 -27.86
CA ASP A 198 5.58 8.73 -28.39
C ASP A 198 4.36 8.74 -27.44
N GLY A 199 4.53 9.34 -26.25
CA GLY A 199 3.49 9.54 -25.24
C GLY A 199 3.60 8.55 -24.08
N THR A 200 3.73 9.06 -22.86
CA THR A 200 3.90 8.24 -21.66
C THR A 200 2.75 7.28 -21.37
N SER A 201 1.52 7.66 -21.73
CA SER A 201 0.32 6.83 -21.59
C SER A 201 0.13 5.83 -22.73
N LYS A 202 1.10 5.72 -23.64
CA LYS A 202 1.09 4.79 -24.79
C LYS A 202 2.34 3.92 -24.85
N THR A 203 3.44 4.39 -24.28
CA THR A 203 4.69 3.63 -24.18
C THR A 203 4.68 2.70 -22.97
N ILE A 204 4.85 1.41 -23.23
CA ILE A 204 5.04 0.35 -22.24
C ILE A 204 6.44 0.47 -21.63
N SER A 205 6.50 0.37 -20.31
CA SER A 205 7.72 0.32 -19.52
C SER A 205 8.02 -1.12 -19.08
N VAL A 206 7.11 -1.74 -18.33
CA VAL A 206 7.29 -3.08 -17.77
C VAL A 206 6.17 -3.99 -18.25
N ILE A 207 6.49 -5.24 -18.56
CA ILE A 207 5.55 -6.25 -19.05
C ILE A 207 5.51 -7.44 -18.09
N GLU A 208 4.39 -8.15 -18.10
CA GLU A 208 4.24 -9.45 -17.46
C GLU A 208 4.78 -10.57 -18.36
N VAL A 209 5.53 -11.50 -17.77
CA VAL A 209 6.06 -12.72 -18.37
C VAL A 209 5.89 -13.87 -17.38
N LYS A 210 5.10 -14.88 -17.75
CA LYS A 210 4.97 -16.10 -16.95
C LYS A 210 6.27 -16.90 -17.00
N ASP A 211 6.62 -17.57 -15.92
CA ASP A 211 7.76 -18.50 -15.87
C ASP A 211 9.05 -17.89 -16.47
N SER A 212 9.31 -16.61 -16.21
CA SER A 212 10.37 -15.85 -16.88
C SER A 212 11.76 -16.50 -16.79
N GLY A 213 11.98 -17.28 -15.73
CA GLY A 213 13.28 -17.85 -15.37
C GLY A 213 14.34 -16.77 -15.11
N ILE A 214 13.93 -15.52 -14.87
CA ILE A 214 14.80 -14.40 -14.53
C ILE A 214 14.70 -14.21 -13.03
N ARG A 215 15.83 -14.35 -12.32
CA ARG A 215 15.83 -14.07 -10.87
C ARG A 215 15.57 -12.60 -10.63
N TRP A 216 14.90 -12.24 -9.55
CA TRP A 216 14.57 -10.84 -9.26
C TRP A 216 15.80 -9.93 -9.09
N THR A 217 16.96 -10.48 -8.69
CA THR A 217 18.24 -9.76 -8.62
C THR A 217 18.99 -9.70 -9.95
N GLU A 218 18.64 -10.54 -10.92
CA GLU A 218 19.36 -10.71 -12.18
C GLU A 218 19.15 -9.49 -13.10
N PRO A 219 20.23 -8.86 -13.62
CA PRO A 219 20.17 -7.75 -14.56
C PRO A 219 19.86 -8.23 -15.99
N ARG A 220 18.82 -9.06 -16.13
CA ARG A 220 18.31 -9.56 -17.40
C ARG A 220 16.84 -9.20 -17.55
N ASP A 221 16.48 -8.83 -18.76
CA ASP A 221 15.15 -8.39 -19.17
C ASP A 221 14.91 -8.77 -20.64
N LEU A 222 13.72 -8.50 -21.17
CA LEU A 222 13.38 -8.86 -22.55
C LEU A 222 13.87 -7.79 -23.52
N THR A 223 14.53 -8.23 -24.58
CA THR A 223 14.86 -7.32 -25.69
C THR A 223 13.59 -6.86 -26.40
N LEU A 224 13.66 -5.71 -27.06
CA LEU A 224 12.58 -5.22 -27.92
C LEU A 224 12.11 -6.27 -28.94
N ALA A 225 13.03 -7.04 -29.53
CA ALA A 225 12.70 -8.09 -30.48
C ALA A 225 11.93 -9.26 -29.86
N GLU A 226 12.25 -9.64 -28.62
CA GLU A 226 11.53 -10.69 -27.88
C GLU A 226 10.16 -10.22 -27.43
N ALA A 227 10.07 -9.00 -26.89
CA ALA A 227 8.81 -8.41 -26.45
C ALA A 227 7.84 -8.13 -27.61
N SER A 228 8.33 -7.95 -28.83
CA SER A 228 7.50 -7.72 -30.03
C SER A 228 6.86 -9.00 -30.59
N ARG A 229 7.17 -10.17 -30.04
CA ARG A 229 6.52 -11.42 -30.44
C ARG A 229 5.06 -11.45 -29.98
N PRO A 230 4.19 -12.26 -30.62
CA PRO A 230 2.80 -12.38 -30.19
C PRO A 230 2.67 -12.74 -28.71
N ILE A 231 1.76 -12.05 -28.02
CA ILE A 231 1.48 -12.26 -26.60
C ILE A 231 0.97 -13.68 -26.38
N ASN A 232 1.43 -14.34 -25.32
CA ASN A 232 1.14 -15.74 -25.01
C ASN A 232 1.54 -16.73 -26.12
N SER A 233 2.54 -16.40 -26.95
CA SER A 233 3.13 -17.36 -27.88
C SER A 233 3.83 -18.51 -27.15
N VAL A 234 4.08 -19.61 -27.85
CA VAL A 234 4.72 -20.83 -27.30
C VAL A 234 6.21 -20.61 -26.94
N SER A 235 6.77 -19.45 -27.30
CA SER A 235 8.14 -19.08 -26.94
C SER A 235 8.22 -18.71 -25.46
N SER A 236 9.26 -19.19 -24.77
CA SER A 236 9.56 -18.82 -23.39
C SER A 236 10.03 -17.36 -23.22
N THR A 237 10.34 -16.64 -24.31
CA THR A 237 10.77 -15.24 -24.25
C THR A 237 9.84 -14.34 -25.07
N ALA A 238 8.66 -14.09 -24.51
CA ALA A 238 7.66 -13.15 -25.03
C ALA A 238 6.77 -12.65 -23.88
N ILE A 239 6.07 -11.53 -24.12
CA ILE A 239 5.01 -11.05 -23.22
C ILE A 239 4.01 -12.18 -23.00
N SER A 240 3.78 -12.54 -21.75
CA SER A 240 2.93 -13.69 -21.44
C SER A 240 2.41 -13.66 -20.01
N SER A 241 1.27 -14.29 -19.79
CA SER A 241 0.74 -14.49 -18.43
C SER A 241 -0.01 -15.80 -18.33
N LEU A 242 -0.40 -16.15 -17.10
CA LEU A 242 -1.34 -17.24 -16.84
C LEU A 242 -2.81 -16.81 -17.11
N HIS A 243 -3.06 -15.54 -17.45
CA HIS A 243 -4.34 -15.04 -17.92
C HIS A 243 -4.47 -15.35 -19.44
N GLY A 244 -5.24 -16.39 -19.80
CA GLY A 244 -5.24 -16.96 -21.16
C GLY A 244 -5.70 -16.04 -22.32
N ASP A 245 -6.16 -14.83 -22.02
CA ASP A 245 -6.60 -13.80 -22.95
C ASP A 245 -5.55 -12.69 -23.20
N GLY A 246 -4.43 -12.66 -22.45
CA GLY A 246 -3.45 -11.57 -22.60
C GLY A 246 -2.41 -11.51 -21.50
N ALA A 247 -1.93 -10.31 -21.19
CA ALA A 247 -0.97 -10.03 -20.11
C ALA A 247 -1.07 -8.58 -19.65
N HIS A 248 -0.65 -8.27 -18.43
CA HIS A 248 -0.56 -6.87 -17.99
C HIS A 248 0.71 -6.19 -18.51
N ALA A 249 0.59 -4.89 -18.73
CA ALA A 249 1.70 -4.00 -19.02
C ALA A 249 1.55 -2.70 -18.24
N LEU A 250 2.65 -2.26 -17.65
CA LEU A 250 2.82 -0.97 -17.01
C LEU A 250 3.28 0.03 -18.06
N LEU A 251 2.57 1.14 -18.18
CA LEU A 251 2.95 2.24 -19.06
C LEU A 251 3.83 3.24 -18.32
N CYS A 252 4.51 4.10 -19.08
CA CYS A 252 5.44 5.09 -18.54
C CYS A 252 4.76 6.20 -17.72
N ASP A 253 3.43 6.33 -17.79
CA ASP A 253 2.63 7.20 -16.92
C ASP A 253 2.23 6.53 -15.58
N GLY A 254 2.66 5.29 -15.34
CA GLY A 254 2.31 4.50 -14.16
C GLY A 254 0.96 3.78 -14.24
N SER A 255 0.21 3.94 -15.34
CA SER A 255 -1.04 3.22 -15.53
C SER A 255 -0.79 1.78 -15.99
N VAL A 256 -1.61 0.85 -15.50
CA VAL A 256 -1.55 -0.56 -15.92
C VAL A 256 -2.67 -0.87 -16.90
N ARG A 257 -2.30 -1.45 -18.04
CA ARG A 257 -3.19 -1.91 -19.10
C ARG A 257 -3.11 -3.43 -19.25
N PHE A 258 -4.17 -4.01 -19.81
CA PHE A 258 -4.16 -5.41 -20.20
C PHE A 258 -4.06 -5.47 -21.72
N LEU A 259 -3.02 -6.13 -22.21
CA LEU A 259 -2.76 -6.33 -23.62
C LEU A 259 -3.38 -7.66 -24.03
N THR A 260 -4.30 -7.64 -24.98
CA THR A 260 -4.94 -8.87 -25.46
C THR A 260 -3.98 -9.63 -26.39
N LYS A 261 -4.11 -10.96 -26.48
CA LYS A 261 -3.30 -11.75 -27.41
C LYS A 261 -3.60 -11.47 -28.89
N GLU A 262 -4.74 -10.84 -29.16
CA GLU A 262 -5.18 -10.43 -30.49
C GLU A 262 -4.58 -9.07 -30.93
N LEU A 263 -3.82 -8.39 -30.06
CA LEU A 263 -3.19 -7.11 -30.37
C LEU A 263 -2.30 -7.25 -31.62
N PRO A 264 -2.48 -6.40 -32.66
CA PRO A 264 -1.64 -6.46 -33.85
C PRO A 264 -0.16 -6.28 -33.50
N PRO A 265 0.76 -7.08 -34.09
CA PRO A 265 2.19 -6.98 -33.78
C PRO A 265 2.79 -5.59 -34.00
N GLU A 266 2.32 -4.86 -35.02
CA GLU A 266 2.78 -3.49 -35.29
C GLU A 266 2.34 -2.51 -34.20
N THR A 267 1.09 -2.61 -33.73
CA THR A 267 0.59 -1.81 -32.60
C THR A 267 1.37 -2.13 -31.33
N LEU A 268 1.61 -3.42 -31.05
CA LEU A 268 2.43 -3.84 -29.92
C LEU A 268 3.85 -3.25 -30.02
N ARG A 269 4.50 -3.38 -31.19
CA ARG A 269 5.85 -2.87 -31.44
C ARG A 269 5.95 -1.36 -31.22
N ALA A 270 4.93 -0.61 -31.64
CA ALA A 270 4.82 0.84 -31.45
C ALA A 270 4.59 1.22 -29.97
N MET A 271 3.84 0.40 -29.22
CA MET A 271 3.69 0.61 -27.78
C MET A 271 4.98 0.32 -27.00
N LEU A 272 5.94 -0.43 -27.56
CA LEU A 272 7.21 -0.74 -26.91
C LEU A 272 8.30 0.33 -27.14
N THR A 273 8.06 1.31 -28.02
CA THR A 273 8.98 2.42 -28.30
C THR A 273 8.58 3.68 -27.54
N ALA A 274 9.60 4.41 -27.07
CA ALA A 274 9.44 5.70 -26.41
C ALA A 274 9.68 6.86 -27.37
N ASN A 275 10.39 6.63 -28.47
CA ASN A 275 10.79 7.64 -29.45
C ASN A 275 10.96 7.07 -30.88
N GLY A 276 10.18 6.04 -31.23
CA GLY A 276 10.16 5.46 -32.57
C GLY A 276 9.28 6.25 -33.55
N GLY A 277 8.32 7.04 -33.06
CA GLY A 277 7.45 7.89 -33.88
C GLY A 277 6.41 7.12 -34.69
N GLU A 278 6.20 5.84 -34.39
CA GLU A 278 5.18 5.02 -35.04
C GLU A 278 3.77 5.47 -34.61
N PRO A 279 2.77 5.47 -35.51
CA PRO A 279 1.40 5.79 -35.15
C PRO A 279 0.82 4.70 -34.25
N ILE A 280 0.50 5.05 -33.01
CA ILE A 280 -0.22 4.18 -32.08
C ILE A 280 -1.71 4.51 -32.19
N GLU A 281 -2.42 3.73 -33.02
CA GLU A 281 -3.89 3.63 -32.93
C GLU A 281 -4.25 3.05 -31.57
N ASP A 282 -5.17 3.71 -30.86
CA ASP A 282 -5.60 3.25 -29.55
C ASP A 282 -6.27 1.88 -29.71
N PRO A 283 -5.70 0.78 -29.16
CA PRO A 283 -6.26 -0.55 -29.34
C PRO A 283 -7.50 -0.81 -28.45
N TYR A 284 -8.05 0.24 -27.82
CA TYR A 284 -9.09 0.19 -26.80
C TYR A 284 -10.35 0.97 -27.18
#